data_AF-A0A2A4ALE0-F1
#
_entry.id   AF-A0A2A4ALE0-F1
#
_cell.length_a   1.000
_cell.length_b   1.000
_cell.length_c   1.000
_cell.angle_alpha   90.00
_cell.angle_beta   90.00
_cell.angle_gamma   90.00
#
_symmetry.space_group_name_H-M   'P 1'
#
loop_
_entity.id
_entity.type
_entity.pdbx_description
1 polymer ?
#
loop_
_entity_poly.entity_id
_entity_poly.type
_entity_poly.pdbx_seq_one_letter_code
_entity_poly.pdbx_strand_id
1 'polypeptide(L)'
;MSLPSTPCLPTPPFPVLQLHGGQKANERQAVREQIAATPHFVLLAMSQVAGEGIDLPALDTLVLAAPVSFRGVVIQQVGRVTRDTDNKENLSATVHDFLDANVPALASAFRKRSSTIAKQGFTRNNG
;
A
#
# COMPACT_ATOMS: atom_id res chain seq x y z
N MET A 1 2.42 -18.48 -35.82
CA MET A 1 1.40 -17.78 -35.02
C MET A 1 2.13 -17.05 -33.91
N SER A 2 2.44 -15.77 -34.11
CA SER A 2 3.25 -14.98 -33.18
C SER A 2 2.36 -14.43 -32.07
N LEU A 3 2.80 -14.56 -30.81
CA LEU A 3 2.10 -13.96 -29.67
C LEU A 3 2.05 -12.43 -29.85
N PRO A 4 0.93 -11.77 -29.51
CA PRO A 4 0.87 -10.31 -29.53
C PRO A 4 1.90 -9.75 -28.54
N SER A 5 2.70 -8.80 -29.02
CA SER A 5 3.61 -8.01 -28.19
C SER A 5 2.84 -7.41 -27.03
N THR A 6 3.25 -7.73 -25.79
CA THR A 6 2.70 -7.17 -24.56
C THR A 6 2.59 -5.64 -24.70
N PRO A 7 1.42 -5.03 -24.48
CA PRO A 7 1.32 -3.58 -24.50
C PRO A 7 2.28 -3.03 -23.44
N CYS A 8 3.22 -2.18 -23.87
CA CYS A 8 4.11 -1.45 -22.98
C CYS A 8 3.21 -0.63 -22.05
N LEU A 9 3.27 -0.90 -20.75
CA LEU A 9 2.56 -0.09 -19.78
C LEU A 9 3.08 1.35 -19.89
N PRO A 10 2.20 2.37 -19.95
CA PRO A 10 2.64 3.75 -20.00
C PRO A 10 3.52 4.05 -18.79
N THR A 11 4.59 4.82 -19.00
CA THR A 11 5.44 5.29 -17.91
C THR A 11 4.58 6.03 -16.90
N PRO A 12 4.62 5.67 -15.60
CA PRO A 12 3.80 6.34 -14.61
C PRO A 12 4.22 7.82 -14.51
N PRO A 13 3.26 8.73 -14.28
CA PRO A 13 3.55 10.17 -14.16
C PRO A 13 4.35 10.53 -12.91
N PHE A 14 4.49 9.59 -11.97
CA PHE A 14 5.23 9.76 -10.72
C PHE A 14 6.31 8.69 -10.57
N PRO A 15 7.43 8.99 -9.87
CA PRO A 15 8.45 8.01 -9.53
C PRO A 15 7.87 6.81 -8.78
N VAL A 16 8.33 5.61 -9.15
CA VAL A 16 8.02 4.37 -8.44
C VAL A 16 9.23 3.95 -7.62
N LEU A 17 9.09 3.99 -6.30
CA LEU A 17 10.12 3.64 -5.33
C LEU A 17 9.83 2.25 -4.76
N GLN A 18 10.87 1.45 -4.47
CA GLN A 18 10.70 0.06 -4.07
C GLN A 18 11.47 -0.29 -2.80
N LEU A 19 10.81 -0.96 -1.86
CA LEU A 19 11.42 -1.50 -0.64
C LEU A 19 11.11 -3.00 -0.47
N HIS A 20 12.15 -3.83 -0.54
CA HIS A 20 12.01 -5.29 -0.39
C HIS A 20 13.24 -5.95 0.25
N GLY A 21 13.07 -7.19 0.71
CA GLY A 21 14.07 -7.88 1.54
C GLY A 21 15.37 -8.26 0.80
N GLY A 22 15.38 -8.17 -0.53
CA GLY A 22 16.56 -8.46 -1.35
C GLY A 22 17.53 -7.30 -1.47
N GLN A 23 17.16 -6.09 -1.02
CA GLN A 23 18.02 -4.91 -1.10
C GLN A 23 19.08 -4.90 -0.02
N LYS A 24 20.28 -4.47 -0.39
CA LYS A 24 21.37 -4.20 0.55
C LYS A 24 21.03 -3.00 1.43
N ALA A 25 21.73 -2.87 2.56
CA ALA A 25 21.48 -1.78 3.50
C ALA A 25 21.63 -0.38 2.88
N ASN A 26 22.65 -0.19 2.03
CA ASN A 26 22.89 1.07 1.32
C ASN A 26 21.80 1.36 0.26
N GLU A 27 21.32 0.35 -0.46
CA GLU A 27 20.23 0.47 -1.41
C GLU A 27 18.93 0.89 -0.72
N ARG A 28 18.60 0.25 0.41
CA ARG A 28 17.44 0.63 1.24
C ARG A 28 17.57 2.07 1.74
N GLN A 29 18.76 2.48 2.15
CA GLN A 29 19.02 3.84 2.62
C GLN A 29 18.85 4.87 1.50
N ALA A 30 19.37 4.61 0.31
CA ALA A 30 19.19 5.48 -0.85
C ALA A 30 17.70 5.65 -1.23
N VAL A 31 16.92 4.57 -1.19
CA VAL A 31 15.46 4.66 -1.43
C VAL A 31 14.77 5.49 -0.35
N ARG A 32 15.18 5.37 0.92
CA ARG A 32 14.63 6.20 2.01
C ARG A 32 14.90 7.69 1.79
N GLU A 33 16.10 8.05 1.36
CA GLU A 33 16.45 9.43 1.02
C GLU A 33 15.61 9.95 -0.16
N GLN A 34 15.38 9.10 -1.18
CA GLN A 34 14.49 9.44 -2.30
C GLN A 34 13.05 9.66 -1.84
N ILE A 35 12.52 8.82 -0.95
CA ILE A 35 11.17 8.99 -0.38
C ILE A 35 11.06 10.34 0.32
N ALA A 36 12.06 10.72 1.13
CA ALA A 36 12.05 12.00 1.85
C ALA A 36 12.14 13.22 0.91
N ALA A 37 12.85 13.08 -0.22
CA ALA A 37 13.04 14.17 -1.19
C ALA A 37 11.93 14.26 -2.25
N THR A 38 11.04 13.26 -2.36
CA THR A 38 10.05 13.17 -3.44
C THR A 38 8.64 13.43 -2.87
N PRO A 39 7.99 14.55 -3.21
CA PRO A 39 6.67 14.87 -2.66
C PRO A 39 5.52 14.03 -3.23
N HIS A 40 5.64 13.54 -4.47
CA HIS A 40 4.63 12.70 -5.13
C HIS A 40 5.28 11.45 -5.71
N PHE A 41 4.92 10.28 -5.22
CA PHE A 41 5.52 9.00 -5.60
C PHE A 41 4.55 7.83 -5.40
N VAL A 42 4.89 6.70 -6.00
CA VAL A 42 4.30 5.40 -5.68
C VAL A 42 5.33 4.57 -4.93
N LEU A 43 4.98 4.05 -3.76
CA LEU A 43 5.84 3.14 -3.01
C LEU A 43 5.33 1.70 -3.12
N LEU A 44 6.16 0.83 -3.71
CA LEU A 44 5.96 -0.61 -3.68
C LEU A 44 6.79 -1.20 -2.54
N ALA A 45 6.14 -1.66 -1.48
CA ALA A 45 6.85 -2.16 -0.31
C ALA A 45 6.31 -3.50 0.19
N MET A 46 7.22 -4.39 0.57
CA MET A 46 6.90 -5.58 1.35
C MET A 46 6.70 -5.19 2.81
N SER A 47 5.60 -5.62 3.44
CA SER A 47 5.15 -5.16 4.77
C SER A 47 6.21 -5.27 5.86
N GLN A 48 7.04 -6.32 5.84
CA GLN A 48 8.12 -6.52 6.82
C GLN A 48 9.24 -5.48 6.69
N VAL A 49 9.56 -5.05 5.46
CA VAL A 49 10.62 -4.07 5.21
C VAL A 49 10.11 -2.66 5.45
N ALA A 50 8.82 -2.41 5.22
CA ALA A 50 8.14 -1.15 5.52
C ALA A 50 8.03 -0.86 7.04
N GLY A 51 8.09 -1.89 7.88
CA GLY A 51 7.80 -1.81 9.32
C GLY A 51 8.98 -1.52 10.24
N GLU A 52 10.21 -1.90 9.86
CA GLU A 52 11.41 -1.71 10.70
C GLU A 52 11.99 -0.30 10.56
N GLY A 53 11.62 0.59 11.49
CA GLY A 53 12.28 1.89 11.66
C GLY A 53 12.07 2.88 10.52
N ILE A 54 11.03 2.71 9.69
CA ILE A 54 10.73 3.64 8.60
C ILE A 54 9.72 4.69 9.06
N ASP A 55 10.19 5.92 9.05
CA ASP A 55 9.35 7.11 9.09
C ASP A 55 8.98 7.45 7.65
N LEU A 56 7.85 6.91 7.20
CA LEU A 56 7.27 7.29 5.91
C LEU A 56 6.53 8.62 6.09
N PRO A 57 6.59 9.53 5.11
CA PRO A 57 5.63 10.63 5.07
C PRO A 57 4.22 10.05 5.08
N ALA A 58 3.24 10.81 5.59
CA ALA A 58 1.86 10.37 5.50
C ALA A 58 1.47 10.16 4.04
N LEU A 59 1.05 8.93 3.76
CA LEU A 59 0.49 8.56 2.47
C LEU A 59 -1.00 8.89 2.50
N ASP A 60 -1.59 9.18 1.35
CA ASP A 60 -3.05 9.35 1.22
C ASP A 60 -3.74 8.07 0.76
N THR A 61 -3.01 7.13 0.15
CA THR A 61 -3.58 5.97 -0.52
C THR A 61 -2.84 4.68 -0.16
N LEU A 62 -3.59 3.65 0.24
CA LEU A 62 -3.09 2.31 0.51
C LEU A 62 -3.70 1.31 -0.47
N VAL A 63 -2.83 0.51 -1.11
CA VAL A 63 -3.26 -0.58 -2.00
C VAL A 63 -2.89 -1.92 -1.35
N LEU A 64 -3.89 -2.70 -0.97
CA LEU A 64 -3.71 -4.03 -0.37
C LEU A 64 -3.59 -5.08 -1.48
N ALA A 65 -2.42 -5.14 -2.11
CA ALA A 65 -2.16 -6.03 -3.25
C ALA A 65 -1.81 -7.49 -2.85
N ALA A 66 -1.41 -7.72 -1.59
CA ALA A 66 -1.05 -9.05 -1.10
C ALA A 66 -2.23 -9.74 -0.37
N PRO A 67 -2.33 -11.08 -0.42
CA PRO A 67 -3.39 -11.83 0.25
C PRO A 67 -3.18 -11.96 1.77
N VAL A 68 -2.80 -10.87 2.44
CA VAL A 68 -2.66 -10.81 3.89
C VAL A 68 -4.02 -10.66 4.56
N SER A 69 -4.22 -11.30 5.71
CA SER A 69 -5.43 -11.10 6.52
C SER A 69 -5.16 -11.08 8.02
N PHE A 70 -3.89 -11.06 8.42
CA PHE A 70 -3.54 -10.97 9.83
C PHE A 70 -3.86 -9.56 10.33
N ARG A 71 -4.72 -9.48 11.35
CA ARG A 71 -5.28 -8.22 11.85
C ARG A 71 -4.22 -7.18 12.17
N GLY A 72 -3.13 -7.59 12.84
CA GLY A 72 -2.06 -6.66 13.23
C GLY A 72 -1.36 -5.99 12.04
N VAL A 73 -1.10 -6.76 10.97
CA VAL A 73 -0.48 -6.21 9.75
C VAL A 73 -1.42 -5.26 9.04
N VAL A 74 -2.71 -5.59 8.94
CA VAL A 74 -3.71 -4.72 8.30
C VAL A 74 -3.83 -3.39 9.05
N ILE A 75 -3.89 -3.43 10.39
CA ILE A 75 -3.92 -2.21 11.22
C ILE A 75 -2.67 -1.36 10.99
N GLN A 76 -1.48 -1.98 10.98
CA GLN A 76 -0.23 -1.25 10.74
C GLN A 76 -0.18 -0.60 9.35
N GLN A 77 -0.67 -1.29 8.32
CA GLN A 77 -0.71 -0.76 6.96
C GLN A 77 -1.72 0.39 6.83
N VAL A 78 -2.93 0.24 7.37
CA VAL A 78 -3.95 1.30 7.39
C VAL A 78 -3.45 2.52 8.17
N GLY A 79 -2.75 2.30 9.29
CA GLY A 79 -2.14 3.36 10.08
C GLY A 79 -1.15 4.24 9.31
N ARG A 80 -0.59 3.77 8.19
CA ARG A 80 0.32 4.57 7.33
C ARG A 80 -0.40 5.62 6.49
N VAL A 81 -1.70 5.47 6.28
CA VAL A 81 -2.51 6.47 5.55
C VAL A 81 -3.40 7.32 6.46
N THR A 82 -3.47 7.00 7.75
CA THR A 82 -4.31 7.74 8.72
C THR A 82 -3.51 8.58 9.72
N ARG A 83 -2.17 8.63 9.65
CA ARG A 83 -1.32 9.20 10.72
C ARG A 83 -1.38 10.73 10.85
N ASP A 84 -1.73 11.44 9.77
CA ASP A 84 -1.71 12.91 9.71
C ASP A 84 -3.10 13.55 9.61
N THR A 85 -4.18 12.76 9.77
CA THR A 85 -5.55 13.30 9.74
C THR A 85 -5.89 14.17 10.95
N ASP A 86 -5.10 14.11 12.02
CA ASP A 86 -5.33 14.87 13.25
C ASP A 86 -4.97 16.37 13.13
N ASN A 87 -4.17 16.78 12.13
CA ASN A 87 -3.69 18.17 11.99
C ASN A 87 -4.13 18.86 10.68
N LYS A 88 -4.76 18.13 9.77
CA LYS A 88 -5.34 18.68 8.53
C LYS A 88 -6.73 18.09 8.34
N GLU A 89 -7.74 18.90 8.62
CA GLU A 89 -9.18 18.61 8.51
C GLU A 89 -9.66 18.07 7.14
N ASN A 90 -8.79 17.80 6.17
CA ASN A 90 -9.16 17.52 4.78
C ASN A 90 -8.36 16.39 4.08
N LEU A 91 -7.53 15.60 4.77
CA LEU A 91 -6.88 14.46 4.12
C LEU A 91 -7.84 13.25 4.07
N SER A 92 -8.49 13.05 2.92
CA SER A 92 -9.31 11.85 2.66
C SER A 92 -8.39 10.69 2.29
N ALA A 93 -8.10 9.82 3.26
CA ALA A 93 -7.34 8.61 3.01
C ALA A 93 -8.18 7.57 2.23
N THR A 94 -7.58 6.90 1.26
CA THR A 94 -8.23 5.86 0.45
C THR A 94 -7.55 4.51 0.62
N VAL A 95 -8.34 3.45 0.82
CA VAL A 95 -7.85 2.06 0.83
C VAL A 95 -8.46 1.31 -0.35
N HIS A 96 -7.61 0.81 -1.24
CA HIS A 96 -8.00 -0.13 -2.29
C HIS A 96 -7.77 -1.57 -1.78
N ASP A 97 -8.87 -2.26 -1.46
CA ASP A 97 -8.87 -3.67 -1.08
C ASP A 97 -9.56 -4.50 -2.18
N PHE A 98 -8.89 -5.54 -2.66
CA PHE A 98 -9.36 -6.36 -3.78
C PHE A 98 -10.05 -7.65 -3.29
N LEU A 99 -11.22 -7.91 -3.86
CA LEU A 99 -11.97 -9.15 -3.68
C LEU A 99 -11.83 -10.02 -4.94
N ASP A 100 -11.25 -11.20 -4.77
CA ASP A 100 -11.41 -12.29 -5.73
C ASP A 100 -12.42 -13.30 -5.16
N ALA A 101 -13.65 -13.27 -5.69
CA ALA A 101 -14.75 -14.11 -5.22
C ALA A 101 -14.63 -15.56 -5.68
N ASN A 102 -13.85 -15.83 -6.74
CA ASN A 102 -13.70 -17.17 -7.31
C ASN A 102 -12.67 -18.01 -6.56
N VAL A 103 -11.83 -17.38 -5.73
CA VAL A 103 -10.84 -18.06 -4.89
C VAL A 103 -11.25 -17.99 -3.42
N PRO A 104 -11.79 -19.08 -2.83
CA PRO A 104 -12.36 -19.07 -1.47
C PRO A 104 -11.41 -18.53 -0.39
N ALA A 105 -10.11 -18.82 -0.49
CA ALA A 105 -9.09 -18.32 0.42
C ALA A 105 -8.96 -16.79 0.34
N LEU A 106 -8.97 -16.21 -0.87
CA LEU A 106 -8.87 -14.76 -1.08
C LEU A 106 -10.15 -14.04 -0.63
N ALA A 107 -11.33 -14.62 -0.90
CA ALA A 107 -12.60 -14.10 -0.41
C ALA A 107 -12.68 -14.09 1.12
N SER A 108 -12.17 -15.14 1.78
CA SER A 108 -12.04 -15.20 3.24
C SER A 108 -11.08 -14.13 3.78
N ALA A 109 -9.92 -13.96 3.14
CA ALA A 109 -8.95 -12.93 3.50
C ALA A 109 -9.55 -11.52 3.38
N PHE A 110 -10.25 -11.23 2.28
CA PHE A 110 -10.97 -9.97 2.06
C PHE A 110 -11.95 -9.68 3.20
N ARG A 111 -12.86 -10.62 3.53
CA ARG A 111 -13.83 -10.43 4.63
C ARG A 111 -13.18 -10.05 5.96
N LYS A 112 -12.05 -10.69 6.30
CA LYS A 112 -11.27 -10.38 7.52
C LYS A 112 -10.65 -8.98 7.46
N ARG A 113 -10.08 -8.60 6.32
CA ARG A 113 -9.52 -7.26 6.10
C ARG A 113 -10.61 -6.20 6.16
N SER A 114 -11.72 -6.36 5.44
CA SER A 114 -12.83 -5.38 5.42
C SER A 114 -13.37 -5.10 6.82
N SER A 115 -13.55 -6.14 7.65
CA SER A 115 -13.95 -5.95 9.05
C SER A 115 -12.92 -5.16 9.87
N THR A 116 -11.63 -5.38 9.60
CA THR A 116 -10.54 -4.66 10.28
C THR A 116 -10.46 -3.21 9.82
N ILE A 117 -10.53 -2.95 8.51
CA ILE A 117 -10.48 -1.62 7.90
C ILE A 117 -11.67 -0.77 8.37
N ALA A 118 -12.89 -1.33 8.41
CA ALA A 118 -14.08 -0.64 8.93
C ALA A 118 -13.91 -0.22 10.40
N LYS A 119 -13.28 -1.06 11.23
CA LYS A 119 -12.95 -0.73 12.63
C LYS A 119 -11.87 0.36 12.76
N GLN A 120 -11.21 0.76 11.68
CA GLN A 120 -10.29 1.90 11.65
C GLN A 120 -10.96 3.19 11.15
N GLY A 121 -12.29 3.18 10.95
CA GLY A 121 -13.05 4.39 10.59
C GLY A 121 -13.29 4.57 9.09
N PHE A 122 -12.82 3.65 8.26
CA PHE A 122 -13.06 3.69 6.81
C PHE A 122 -14.48 3.24 6.48
N THR A 123 -15.15 4.01 5.63
CA THR A 123 -16.42 3.63 5.01
C THR A 123 -16.15 3.12 3.61
N ARG A 124 -16.95 2.12 3.18
CA ARG A 124 -16.87 1.63 1.81
C ARG A 124 -17.60 2.62 0.90
N ASN A 125 -16.92 3.07 -0.16
CA ASN A 125 -17.59 3.80 -1.22
C ASN A 125 -18.62 2.85 -1.88
N ASN A 126 -19.90 3.19 -1.74
CA ASN A 126 -20.96 2.53 -2.50
C ASN A 126 -20.86 3.07 -3.92
N GLY A 127 -20.10 2.38 -4.76
CA GLY A 127 -20.12 2.60 -6.21
C GLY A 127 -21.47 2.25 -6.81
#